data_AF-A0A954LNA1-F1
#
_entry.id   AF-A0A954LNA1-F1
#
_cell.length_a   1.000
_cell.length_b   1.000
_cell.length_c   1.000
_cell.angle_alpha   90.00
_cell.angle_beta   90.00
_cell.angle_gamma   90.00
#
_symmetry.space_group_name_H-M   'P 1'
#
loop_
_entity.id
_entity.type
_entity.pdbx_description
1 polymer ?
#
loop_
_entity_poly.entity_id
_entity_poly.type
_entity_poly.pdbx_seq_one_letter_code
_entity_poly.pdbx_strand_id
1 'polypeptide(L)'
;TQADLDTTVSAAVTRLQQAGLNTSSVTQLANTPIIIGNLAPGLLGLATDAGILIDADAAGVGWFIDSTPLQDEEFQTLTSRGLGATSPLALGRVDLLTVVLHELGHILGFGDLAEDHDSANLMTESLAPNLRRLPDEESLDALFTQGHLLDELLMTQS
;
A
#
# COMPACT_ATOMS: atom_id res chain seq x y z
N THR A 1 12.99 11.90 2.30
CA THR A 1 14.34 11.41 1.96
C THR A 1 14.30 9.90 1.80
N GLN A 2 15.38 9.25 1.33
CA GLN A 2 15.38 7.77 1.25
C GLN A 2 15.18 7.13 2.64
N ALA A 3 15.77 7.69 3.70
CA ALA A 3 15.58 7.18 5.06
C ALA A 3 14.13 7.26 5.56
N ASP A 4 13.41 8.33 5.19
CA ASP A 4 11.98 8.46 5.51
C ASP A 4 11.14 7.42 4.75
N LEU A 5 11.50 7.17 3.49
CA LEU A 5 10.86 6.13 2.68
C LEU A 5 11.11 4.75 3.26
N ASP A 6 12.35 4.41 3.63
CA ASP A 6 12.72 3.12 4.22
C ASP A 6 11.97 2.85 5.55
N THR A 7 11.78 3.91 6.35
CA THR A 7 10.97 3.85 7.59
C THR A 7 9.51 3.57 7.27
N THR A 8 8.96 4.23 6.25
CA THR A 8 7.58 4.03 5.79
C THR A 8 7.37 2.63 5.23
N VAL A 9 8.31 2.11 4.43
CA VAL A 9 8.30 0.75 3.88
C VAL A 9 8.28 -0.28 5.00
N SER A 10 9.11 -0.10 6.03
CA SER A 10 9.14 -1.01 7.19
C SER A 10 7.79 -1.05 7.93
N ALA A 11 7.14 0.11 8.07
CA ALA A 11 5.80 0.20 8.66
C ALA A 11 4.72 -0.42 7.76
N ALA A 12 4.79 -0.21 6.45
CA ALA A 12 3.87 -0.78 5.47
C ALA A 12 3.91 -2.32 5.51
N VAL A 13 5.12 -2.92 5.49
CA VAL A 13 5.30 -4.37 5.63
C VAL A 13 4.75 -4.88 6.96
N THR A 14 4.97 -4.14 8.05
CA THR A 14 4.42 -4.49 9.37
C THR A 14 2.89 -4.51 9.36
N ARG A 15 2.24 -3.50 8.75
CA ARG A 15 0.78 -3.46 8.62
C ARG A 15 0.23 -4.60 7.77
N LEU A 16 0.89 -4.92 6.65
CA LEU A 16 0.50 -6.06 5.82
C LEU A 16 0.62 -7.39 6.59
N GLN A 17 1.69 -7.57 7.38
CA GLN A 17 1.83 -8.74 8.26
C GLN A 17 0.71 -8.83 9.30
N GLN A 18 0.36 -7.70 9.93
CA GLN A 18 -0.74 -7.64 10.90
C GLN A 18 -2.10 -7.95 10.26
N ALA A 19 -2.26 -7.64 8.97
CA ALA A 19 -3.44 -7.98 8.18
C ALA A 19 -3.39 -9.40 7.56
N GLY A 20 -2.38 -10.21 7.90
CA GLY A 20 -2.31 -11.64 7.54
C GLY A 20 -1.33 -12.02 6.45
N LEU A 21 -0.47 -11.11 5.97
CA LEU A 21 0.53 -11.43 4.94
C LEU A 21 1.50 -12.53 5.41
N ASN A 22 1.69 -13.56 4.58
CA ASN A 22 2.55 -14.70 4.93
C ASN A 22 4.06 -14.35 4.86
N THR A 23 4.89 -15.21 5.46
CA THR A 23 6.34 -14.98 5.55
C THR A 23 7.06 -14.97 4.20
N SER A 24 6.62 -15.76 3.22
CA SER A 24 7.19 -15.77 1.86
C SER A 24 6.97 -14.43 1.16
N SER A 25 5.76 -13.88 1.23
CA SER A 25 5.42 -12.57 0.67
C SER A 25 6.17 -11.45 1.38
N VAL A 26 6.32 -11.52 2.72
CA VAL A 26 7.18 -10.59 3.46
C VAL A 26 8.62 -10.62 2.95
N THR A 27 9.15 -11.82 2.69
CA THR A 27 10.51 -11.99 2.16
C THR A 27 10.63 -11.41 0.75
N GLN A 28 9.61 -11.57 -0.09
CA GLN A 28 9.56 -10.94 -1.42
C GLN A 28 9.60 -9.41 -1.32
N LEU A 29 8.76 -8.82 -0.46
CA LEU A 29 8.71 -7.37 -0.27
C LEU A 29 10.03 -6.82 0.27
N ALA A 30 10.66 -7.51 1.22
CA ALA A 30 11.94 -7.09 1.80
C ALA A 30 13.11 -7.07 0.78
N ASN A 31 13.00 -7.84 -0.30
CA ASN A 31 14.00 -7.88 -1.38
C ASN A 31 13.67 -6.95 -2.55
N THR A 32 12.54 -6.25 -2.51
CA THR A 32 12.13 -5.35 -3.58
C THR A 32 12.89 -4.03 -3.48
N PRO A 33 13.61 -3.59 -4.53
CA PRO A 33 14.21 -2.26 -4.55
C PRO A 33 13.13 -1.19 -4.53
N ILE A 34 13.22 -0.23 -3.61
CA ILE A 34 12.29 0.90 -3.51
C ILE A 34 13.09 2.18 -3.42
N ILE A 35 12.96 3.04 -4.43
CA ILE A 35 13.76 4.26 -4.54
C ILE A 35 12.89 5.47 -4.88
N ILE A 36 13.42 6.66 -4.59
CA ILE A 36 12.80 7.93 -4.99
C ILE A 36 13.25 8.29 -6.41
N GLY A 37 12.34 8.77 -7.24
CA GLY A 37 12.66 9.32 -8.55
C GLY A 37 11.62 10.31 -9.05
N ASN A 38 11.82 10.82 -10.26
CA ASN A 38 10.86 11.70 -10.91
C ASN A 38 9.98 10.86 -11.82
N LEU A 39 8.68 10.83 -11.53
CA LEU A 39 7.71 10.12 -12.36
C LEU A 39 7.10 11.03 -13.44
N ALA A 40 6.35 10.41 -14.36
CA ALA A 40 5.52 11.16 -15.28
C ALA A 40 4.45 11.96 -14.50
N PRO A 41 3.99 13.11 -15.03
CA PRO A 41 3.02 13.95 -14.34
C PRO A 41 1.77 13.17 -13.89
N GLY A 42 1.39 13.34 -12.63
CA GLY A 42 0.20 12.71 -12.03
C GLY A 42 0.43 11.36 -11.37
N LEU A 43 1.60 10.74 -11.55
CA LEU A 43 1.94 9.49 -10.86
C LEU A 43 2.51 9.76 -9.46
N LEU A 44 2.13 8.92 -8.51
CA LEU A 44 2.60 8.96 -7.12
C LEU A 44 3.62 7.86 -6.82
N GLY A 45 3.44 6.71 -7.46
CA GLY A 45 4.32 5.55 -7.41
C GLY A 45 4.26 4.78 -8.73
N LEU A 46 5.21 3.87 -8.91
CA LEU A 46 5.25 2.94 -10.03
C LEU A 46 5.99 1.67 -9.65
N ALA A 47 5.26 0.55 -9.56
CA ALA A 47 5.82 -0.79 -9.47
C ALA A 47 6.16 -1.35 -10.86
N THR A 48 7.32 -1.97 -10.97
CA THR A 48 7.83 -2.65 -12.18
C THR A 48 8.54 -3.94 -11.79
N ASP A 49 8.93 -4.75 -12.78
CA ASP A 49 9.79 -5.93 -12.54
C ASP A 49 11.15 -5.59 -11.88
N ALA A 50 11.60 -4.33 -12.00
CA ALA A 50 12.86 -3.86 -11.40
C ALA A 50 12.70 -3.36 -9.96
N GLY A 51 11.46 -3.21 -9.47
CA GLY A 51 11.14 -2.64 -8.16
C GLY A 51 10.18 -1.46 -8.25
N ILE A 52 10.11 -0.69 -7.16
CA ILE A 52 9.17 0.43 -6.98
C ILE A 52 9.92 1.75 -7.07
N LEU A 53 9.36 2.68 -7.83
CA LEU A 53 9.77 4.08 -7.89
C LEU A 53 8.69 4.96 -7.24
N ILE A 54 9.06 5.73 -6.21
CA ILE A 54 8.17 6.70 -5.56
C ILE A 54 8.49 8.09 -6.08
N ASP A 55 7.45 8.86 -6.41
CA ASP A 55 7.64 10.22 -6.92
C ASP A 55 8.28 11.14 -5.87
N ALA A 56 9.15 12.04 -6.31
CA ALA A 56 9.93 12.88 -5.42
C ALA A 56 9.09 13.96 -4.71
N ASP A 57 8.01 14.45 -5.33
CA ASP A 57 7.23 15.60 -4.83
C ASP A 57 5.70 15.36 -4.76
N ALA A 58 5.27 14.11 -4.93
CA ALA A 58 3.87 13.71 -4.92
C ALA A 58 3.06 14.43 -6.00
N ALA A 59 3.57 14.41 -7.24
CA ALA A 59 3.00 15.13 -8.37
C ALA A 59 2.79 16.64 -8.08
N GLY A 60 3.73 17.24 -7.35
CA GLY A 60 3.73 18.65 -6.95
C GLY A 60 2.82 19.01 -5.75
N VAL A 61 2.11 18.06 -5.15
CA VAL A 61 1.23 18.30 -3.98
C VAL A 61 2.02 18.31 -2.66
N GLY A 62 3.06 17.49 -2.58
CA GLY A 62 3.86 17.28 -1.40
C GLY A 62 3.40 16.12 -0.52
N TRP A 63 4.38 15.36 -0.04
CA TRP A 63 4.19 14.20 0.83
C TRP A 63 3.81 14.60 2.26
N PHE A 64 2.89 13.85 2.84
CA PHE A 64 2.82 13.63 4.28
C PHE A 64 3.67 12.41 4.62
N ILE A 65 4.67 12.64 5.47
CA ILE A 65 5.56 11.62 5.99
C ILE A 65 5.24 11.49 7.47
N ASP A 66 4.72 10.33 7.84
CA ASP A 66 4.26 10.03 9.19
C ASP A 66 5.44 9.57 10.06
N SER A 67 5.65 10.23 11.20
CA SER A 67 6.70 9.85 12.16
C SER A 67 6.33 8.64 13.02
N THR A 68 5.04 8.32 13.08
CA THR A 68 4.43 7.26 13.89
C THR A 68 3.47 6.44 13.02
N PRO A 69 3.94 5.86 11.89
CA PRO A 69 3.12 5.27 10.81
C PRO A 69 2.31 4.03 11.22
N LEU A 70 2.36 3.61 12.47
CA LEU A 70 1.56 2.51 13.03
C LEU A 70 0.45 2.99 13.98
N GLN A 71 0.32 4.31 14.23
CA GLN A 71 -0.59 4.86 15.22
C GLN A 71 -1.81 5.60 14.65
N ASP A 72 -1.75 6.07 13.41
CA ASP A 72 -2.83 6.80 12.73
C ASP A 72 -3.35 8.05 13.47
N GLU A 73 -2.53 8.64 14.33
CA GLU A 73 -2.91 9.73 15.24
C GLU A 73 -3.20 11.06 14.52
N GLU A 74 -2.79 11.19 13.26
CA GLU A 74 -3.08 12.32 12.39
C GLU A 74 -4.42 12.23 11.68
N PHE A 75 -5.13 11.11 11.82
CA PHE A 75 -6.32 10.79 11.04
C PHE A 75 -7.52 10.42 11.92
N GLN A 76 -8.70 10.50 11.32
CA GLN A 76 -9.95 9.95 11.88
C GLN A 76 -10.53 8.91 10.92
N THR A 77 -11.21 7.92 11.45
CA THR A 77 -11.89 6.89 10.67
C THR A 77 -13.06 7.47 9.89
N LEU A 78 -13.07 7.26 8.57
CA LEU A 78 -14.21 7.58 7.68
C LEU A 78 -14.98 6.31 7.32
N THR A 79 -14.26 5.23 7.01
CA THR A 79 -14.79 3.89 6.74
C THR A 79 -13.93 2.85 7.46
N SER A 80 -14.24 1.55 7.32
CA SER A 80 -13.41 0.48 7.88
C SER A 80 -11.96 0.47 7.36
N ARG A 81 -11.72 1.03 6.17
CA ARG A 81 -10.42 0.97 5.47
C ARG A 81 -9.89 2.36 5.07
N GLY A 82 -10.70 3.40 5.20
CA GLY A 82 -10.36 4.76 4.83
C GLY A 82 -10.35 5.71 6.03
N LEU A 83 -9.26 6.46 6.16
CA LEU A 83 -9.07 7.50 7.17
C LEU A 83 -8.92 8.87 6.50
N GLY A 84 -9.36 9.92 7.20
CA GLY A 84 -9.25 11.31 6.78
C GLY A 84 -8.37 12.12 7.73
N ALA A 85 -7.47 12.93 7.19
CA ALA A 85 -6.54 13.74 7.96
C ALA A 85 -7.28 14.77 8.84
N THR A 86 -6.84 14.88 10.09
CA THR A 86 -7.28 15.89 11.07
C THR A 86 -6.13 16.74 11.58
N SER A 87 -4.90 16.22 11.51
CA SER A 87 -3.69 16.96 11.87
C SER A 87 -3.30 17.97 10.79
N PRO A 88 -2.89 19.20 11.17
CA PRO A 88 -2.34 20.19 10.23
C PRO A 88 -1.14 19.71 9.42
N LEU A 89 -0.40 18.69 9.91
CA LEU A 89 0.75 18.13 9.19
C LEU A 89 0.32 17.28 7.98
N ALA A 90 -0.82 16.61 8.09
CA ALA A 90 -1.36 15.73 7.05
C ALA A 90 -2.35 16.44 6.11
N LEU A 91 -2.97 17.54 6.57
CA LEU A 91 -3.91 18.32 5.75
C LEU A 91 -3.25 18.91 4.50
N GLY A 92 -3.89 18.68 3.35
CA GLY A 92 -3.47 19.13 2.03
C GLY A 92 -2.35 18.31 1.40
N ARG A 93 -1.98 17.16 1.99
CA ARG A 93 -0.82 16.36 1.60
C ARG A 93 -1.24 14.97 1.14
N VAL A 94 -0.39 14.33 0.35
CA VAL A 94 -0.55 12.92 -0.08
C VAL A 94 0.11 12.02 0.95
N ASP A 95 -0.61 11.01 1.45
CA ASP A 95 -0.08 10.07 2.45
C ASP A 95 0.91 9.08 1.82
N LEU A 96 2.19 9.18 2.19
CA LEU A 96 3.24 8.31 1.65
C LEU A 96 3.01 6.84 2.01
N LEU A 97 2.50 6.56 3.21
CA LEU A 97 2.24 5.19 3.67
C LEU A 97 1.23 4.49 2.76
N THR A 98 0.15 5.17 2.39
CA THR A 98 -0.87 4.62 1.47
C THR A 98 -0.29 4.30 0.10
N VAL A 99 0.52 5.19 -0.47
CA VAL A 99 1.15 4.94 -1.78
C VAL A 99 2.11 3.75 -1.69
N VAL A 100 2.94 3.68 -0.65
CA VAL A 100 3.85 2.54 -0.47
C VAL A 100 3.08 1.23 -0.32
N LEU A 101 1.99 1.20 0.44
CA LEU A 101 1.14 0.02 0.58
C LEU A 101 0.53 -0.41 -0.76
N HIS A 102 0.07 0.54 -1.58
CA HIS A 102 -0.47 0.30 -2.91
C HIS A 102 0.57 -0.33 -3.84
N GLU A 103 1.78 0.25 -3.92
CA GLU A 103 2.85 -0.28 -4.77
C GLU A 103 3.35 -1.66 -4.32
N LEU A 104 3.40 -1.91 -3.01
CA LEU A 104 3.69 -3.25 -2.49
C LEU A 104 2.59 -4.25 -2.88
N GLY A 105 1.33 -3.79 -2.98
CA GLY A 105 0.25 -4.59 -3.53
C GLY A 105 0.51 -5.05 -4.97
N HIS A 106 1.01 -4.17 -5.83
CA HIS A 106 1.42 -4.56 -7.19
C HIS A 106 2.53 -5.61 -7.21
N ILE A 107 3.51 -5.51 -6.32
CA ILE A 107 4.56 -6.54 -6.18
C ILE A 107 3.98 -7.90 -5.76
N LEU A 108 2.91 -7.90 -4.96
CA LEU A 108 2.18 -9.11 -4.57
C LEU A 108 1.24 -9.63 -5.67
N GLY A 109 1.10 -8.93 -6.78
CA GLY A 109 0.30 -9.32 -7.94
C GLY A 109 -1.11 -8.74 -8.00
N PHE A 110 -1.45 -7.79 -7.13
CA PHE A 110 -2.72 -7.07 -7.22
C PHE A 110 -2.70 -6.05 -8.36
N GLY A 111 -3.74 -6.04 -9.19
CA GLY A 111 -3.97 -4.98 -10.17
C GLY A 111 -4.71 -3.79 -9.56
N ASP A 112 -4.69 -2.68 -10.30
CA ASP A 112 -5.50 -1.50 -9.97
C ASP A 112 -7.00 -1.79 -10.01
N LEU A 113 -7.73 -1.09 -9.15
CA LEU A 113 -9.18 -1.00 -9.15
C LEU A 113 -9.61 0.39 -9.62
N ALA A 114 -10.64 0.42 -10.46
CA ALA A 114 -11.25 1.67 -10.88
C ALA A 114 -12.01 2.34 -9.70
N GLU A 115 -12.07 3.67 -9.72
CA GLU A 115 -12.63 4.49 -8.63
C GLU A 115 -14.08 4.17 -8.25
N ASP A 116 -14.88 3.61 -9.18
CA ASP A 116 -16.30 3.32 -8.98
C ASP A 116 -16.57 2.03 -8.18
N HIS A 117 -15.54 1.23 -7.91
CA HIS A 117 -15.67 -0.05 -7.22
C HIS A 117 -15.52 0.05 -5.69
N ASP A 118 -14.61 0.89 -5.18
CA ASP A 118 -14.49 1.29 -3.75
C ASP A 118 -13.36 2.32 -3.61
N SER A 119 -13.68 3.61 -3.48
CA SER A 119 -12.66 4.65 -3.35
C SER A 119 -11.77 4.54 -2.10
N ALA A 120 -12.17 3.74 -1.11
CA ALA A 120 -11.40 3.48 0.11
C ALA A 120 -10.52 2.22 0.00
N ASN A 121 -10.65 1.41 -1.05
CA ASN A 121 -9.81 0.25 -1.26
C ASN A 121 -8.37 0.67 -1.57
N LEU A 122 -7.41 -0.03 -0.95
CA LEU A 122 -5.99 0.24 -1.09
C LEU A 122 -5.51 0.21 -2.55
N MET A 123 -6.05 -0.70 -3.37
CA MET A 123 -5.67 -0.88 -4.77
C MET A 123 -6.42 0.04 -5.74
N THR A 124 -7.19 1.02 -5.25
CA THR A 124 -7.83 2.00 -6.13
C THR A 124 -6.78 2.95 -6.74
N GLU A 125 -6.82 3.09 -8.07
CA GLU A 125 -5.77 3.70 -8.91
C GLU A 125 -5.42 5.16 -8.57
N SER A 126 -6.32 5.89 -7.93
CA SER A 126 -6.13 7.29 -7.55
C SER A 126 -6.11 7.44 -6.04
N LEU A 127 -5.36 8.44 -5.54
CA LEU A 127 -5.35 8.84 -4.14
C LEU A 127 -5.47 10.36 -4.02
N ALA A 128 -6.57 10.82 -3.44
CA ALA A 128 -6.74 12.23 -3.13
C ALA A 128 -5.92 12.63 -1.87
N PRO A 129 -5.48 13.90 -1.76
CA PRO A 129 -4.87 14.40 -0.53
C PRO A 129 -5.81 14.25 0.67
N ASN A 130 -5.22 14.27 1.88
CA ASN A 130 -5.91 14.08 3.17
C ASN A 130 -6.38 12.64 3.45
N LEU A 131 -6.17 11.69 2.55
CA LEU A 131 -6.65 10.32 2.73
C LEU A 131 -5.52 9.38 3.12
N ARG A 132 -5.81 8.47 4.06
CA ARG A 132 -5.02 7.26 4.29
C ARG A 132 -5.89 6.04 4.06
N ARG A 133 -5.38 5.04 3.34
CA ARG A 133 -6.03 3.74 3.17
C ARG A 133 -5.27 2.67 3.93
N LEU A 134 -5.99 1.74 4.52
CA LEU A 134 -5.45 0.63 5.31
C LEU A 134 -5.54 -0.67 4.50
N PRO A 135 -4.56 -1.57 4.64
CA PRO A 135 -4.73 -2.94 4.15
C PRO A 135 -5.83 -3.62 4.96
N ASP A 136 -6.59 -4.50 4.34
CA ASP A 136 -7.59 -5.30 5.01
C ASP A 136 -7.45 -6.78 4.68
N GLU A 137 -7.98 -7.62 5.57
CA GLU A 137 -7.89 -9.07 5.46
C GLU A 137 -8.59 -9.59 4.19
N GLU A 138 -9.71 -8.97 3.78
CA GLU A 138 -10.46 -9.39 2.58
C GLU A 138 -9.63 -9.24 1.30
N SER A 139 -8.91 -8.13 1.14
CA SER A 139 -8.02 -7.96 0.00
C SER A 139 -6.85 -8.93 0.05
N LEU A 140 -6.27 -9.19 1.24
CA LEU A 140 -5.16 -10.13 1.38
C LEU A 140 -5.59 -11.59 1.21
N ASP A 141 -6.83 -11.96 1.56
CA ASP A 141 -7.38 -13.30 1.35
C ASP A 141 -7.58 -13.61 -0.14
N ALA A 142 -7.82 -12.59 -0.97
CA ALA A 142 -7.80 -12.73 -2.42
C ALA A 142 -6.43 -13.22 -2.97
N LEU A 143 -5.30 -12.87 -2.32
CA LEU A 143 -3.98 -13.44 -2.69
C LEU A 143 -3.91 -14.92 -2.39
N PHE A 144 -4.44 -15.34 -1.24
CA PHE A 144 -4.38 -16.73 -0.82
C PHE A 144 -5.30 -17.60 -1.67
N THR A 145 -6.41 -17.07 -2.19
CA THR A 145 -7.29 -17.80 -3.11
C THR A 145 -6.75 -17.89 -4.54
N GLN A 146 -6.06 -16.86 -5.05
CA GLN A 146 -5.38 -16.94 -6.36
C GLN A 146 -4.09 -17.75 -6.34
N GLY A 147 -3.44 -17.89 -5.16
CA GLY A 147 -2.30 -18.78 -4.95
C GLY A 147 -2.64 -20.26 -4.72
N HIS A 148 -3.92 -20.61 -4.48
CA HIS A 148 -4.34 -21.97 -4.11
C HIS A 148 -4.89 -22.84 -5.26
N LEU A 149 -4.77 -22.43 -6.52
CA LEU A 149 -5.11 -23.30 -7.67
C LEU A 149 -4.07 -24.42 -7.92
N LEU A 150 -3.06 -24.59 -7.06
CA LEU A 150 -2.08 -25.68 -7.14
C LEU A 150 -2.03 -26.58 -5.90
N ASP A 151 -3.08 -26.61 -5.08
CA ASP A 151 -3.23 -27.66 -4.06
C ASP A 151 -4.59 -28.37 -4.23
N GLU A 152 -4.79 -29.00 -5.39
CA GLU A 152 -5.72 -30.14 -5.49
C GLU A 152 -5.16 -31.29 -4.63
N LEU A 153 -5.37 -31.22 -3.32
CA LEU A 153 -5.37 -32.42 -2.51
C LEU A 153 -6.73 -33.11 -2.70
N LEU A 154 -6.89 -33.78 -3.85
CA LEU A 154 -7.95 -34.76 -4.03
C LEU A 154 -7.81 -35.80 -2.91
N MET A 155 -8.76 -35.81 -1.97
CA MET A 155 -8.98 -37.02 -1.18
C MET A 155 -9.40 -38.12 -2.15
N THR A 156 -8.48 -39.04 -2.42
CA THR A 156 -8.87 -40.42 -2.71
C THR A 156 -9.52 -41.01 -1.46
N GLN A 157 -10.32 -42.05 -1.69
CA GLN A 157 -10.87 -43.07 -0.76
C GLN A 157 -12.40 -42.92 -0.61
N SER A 158 -13.25 -43.91 -0.90
CA SER A 158 -13.05 -45.32 -1.27
C SER A 158 -14.18 -45.80 -2.18
#